data_AF-A0AAN8X0E5-F1
#
_entry.id   AF-A0AAN8X0E5-F1
#
_cell.length_a   1.000
_cell.length_b   1.000
_cell.length_c   1.000
_cell.angle_alpha   90.00
_cell.angle_beta   90.00
_cell.angle_gamma   90.00
#
_symmetry.space_group_name_H-M   'P 1'
#
loop_
_entity.id
_entity.type
_entity.pdbx_description
1 polymer ?
#
loop_
_entity_poly.entity_id
_entity_poly.type
_entity_poly.pdbx_seq_one_letter_code
_entity_poly.pdbx_strand_id
1 'polypeptide(L)'
;VYLYGGSVHIIPIATSPSSLNPLPTGVPLVMDAVNTITRLPEHTKAPKSVQAAIQTKINGFPGKISREQHIAHAYVPVAVAALLREYPTLVAPAVHAFCKRDTIDNK
;
A
#
# COMPACT_ATOMS: atom_id res chain seq x y z
N VAL A 1 -6.77 -2.34 -9.90
CA VAL A 1 -6.66 -3.48 -8.96
C VAL A 1 -7.52 -3.16 -7.76
N TYR A 2 -8.29 -4.11 -7.27
CA TYR A 2 -9.29 -3.89 -6.23
C TYR A 2 -9.23 -4.98 -5.15
N LEU A 3 -9.73 -4.68 -3.96
CA LEU A 3 -9.84 -5.62 -2.85
C LEU A 3 -11.32 -5.85 -2.53
N TYR A 4 -11.75 -7.11 -2.53
CA TYR A 4 -13.13 -7.49 -2.22
C TYR A 4 -13.17 -8.92 -1.67
N GLY A 5 -13.99 -9.16 -0.63
CA GLY A 5 -14.14 -10.50 -0.04
C GLY A 5 -12.82 -11.15 0.43
N GLY A 6 -11.84 -10.34 0.89
CA GLY A 6 -10.52 -10.83 1.30
C GLY A 6 -9.62 -11.31 0.16
N SER A 7 -9.99 -11.09 -1.10
CA SER A 7 -9.21 -11.47 -2.28
C SER A 7 -8.85 -10.24 -3.12
N VAL A 8 -7.79 -10.36 -3.92
CA VAL A 8 -7.42 -9.35 -4.91
C VAL A 8 -8.18 -9.57 -6.22
N HIS A 9 -8.73 -8.51 -6.79
CA HIS A 9 -9.47 -8.54 -8.05
C HIS A 9 -8.79 -7.66 -9.12
N ILE A 10 -8.68 -8.20 -10.32
CA ILE A 10 -8.18 -7.55 -11.54
C ILE A 10 -9.27 -7.68 -12.59
N ILE A 11 -9.83 -6.56 -13.03
CA ILE A 11 -10.85 -6.54 -14.08
C ILE A 11 -10.15 -6.72 -15.42
N PRO A 12 -10.43 -7.80 -16.18
CA PRO A 12 -9.90 -7.95 -17.53
C PRO A 12 -10.50 -6.89 -18.45
N ILE A 13 -9.67 -6.25 -19.26
CA ILE A 13 -10.14 -5.35 -20.32
C ILE A 13 -10.40 -6.22 -21.55
N ALA A 14 -11.64 -6.26 -22.02
CA ALA A 14 -11.97 -7.01 -23.24
C ALA A 14 -11.30 -6.36 -24.45
N THR A 15 -10.46 -7.11 -25.18
CA THR A 15 -9.74 -6.64 -26.37
C THR A 15 -10.57 -6.77 -27.66
N SER A 16 -11.68 -7.52 -27.63
CA SER A 16 -12.58 -7.69 -28.78
C SER A 16 -14.07 -7.71 -28.37
N PRO A 17 -14.96 -7.10 -29.19
CA PRO A 17 -16.40 -7.02 -28.92
C PRO A 17 -17.15 -8.35 -29.12
N SER A 18 -16.49 -9.37 -29.68
CA SER A 18 -17.07 -10.69 -29.95
C SER A 18 -17.05 -11.64 -28.76
N SER A 19 -16.37 -11.28 -27.67
CA SER A 19 -16.57 -11.97 -26.39
C SER A 19 -17.85 -11.43 -25.75
N LEU A 20 -18.92 -12.24 -25.73
CA LEU A 20 -20.16 -11.99 -24.98
C LEU A 20 -19.87 -12.07 -23.47
N ASN A 21 -18.98 -11.19 -22.98
CA ASN A 21 -18.45 -11.23 -21.64
C ASN A 21 -19.12 -10.09 -20.85
N PRO A 22 -19.65 -10.32 -19.64
CA PRO A 22 -20.25 -9.28 -18.81
C PRO A 22 -19.23 -8.25 -18.25
N LEU A 23 -18.07 -8.11 -18.89
CA LEU A 23 -16.98 -7.25 -18.46
C LEU A 23 -16.99 -5.91 -19.22
N PRO A 24 -16.50 -4.83 -18.59
CA PRO A 24 -16.46 -3.52 -19.23
C PRO A 24 -15.52 -3.51 -20.45
N THR A 25 -15.93 -2.78 -21.47
CA THR A 25 -15.07 -2.46 -22.62
C THR A 25 -14.20 -1.24 -22.27
N GLY A 26 -12.88 -1.37 -22.40
CA GLY A 26 -11.94 -0.31 -21.99
C GLY A 26 -11.76 -0.22 -20.47
N VAL A 27 -11.22 0.92 -20.01
CA VAL A 27 -11.00 1.16 -18.57
C VAL A 27 -12.33 1.60 -17.94
N PRO A 28 -12.93 0.80 -17.02
CA PRO A 28 -14.20 1.18 -16.39
C PRO A 28 -14.03 2.38 -15.47
N LEU A 29 -15.10 3.17 -15.33
CA LEU A 29 -15.22 4.13 -14.23
C LEU A 29 -15.17 3.39 -12.89
N VAL A 30 -14.76 4.08 -11.82
CA VAL A 30 -14.56 3.45 -10.50
C VAL A 30 -15.81 2.74 -10.01
N MET A 31 -16.99 3.36 -10.15
CA MET A 31 -18.25 2.75 -9.72
C MET A 31 -18.63 1.53 -10.56
N ASP A 32 -18.40 1.58 -11.87
CA ASP A 32 -18.64 0.43 -12.75
C ASP A 32 -17.71 -0.72 -12.43
N ALA A 33 -16.45 -0.42 -12.09
CA ALA A 33 -15.48 -1.40 -11.65
C ALA A 33 -15.91 -2.09 -10.36
N VAL A 34 -16.35 -1.32 -9.36
CA VAL A 34 -16.87 -1.85 -8.09
C VAL A 34 -18.12 -2.72 -8.33
N ASN A 35 -19.05 -2.25 -9.16
CA ASN A 35 -20.25 -3.02 -9.53
C ASN A 35 -19.90 -4.33 -10.26
N THR A 36 -18.89 -4.29 -11.14
CA THR A 36 -18.41 -5.47 -11.87
C THR A 36 -17.81 -6.49 -10.90
N ILE A 37 -16.98 -6.05 -9.95
CA ILE A 37 -16.32 -6.94 -8.98
C ILE A 37 -17.33 -7.58 -8.03
N THR A 38 -18.28 -6.79 -7.55
CA THR A 38 -19.29 -7.26 -6.59
C THR A 38 -20.29 -8.23 -7.23
N ARG A 39 -20.70 -8.00 -8.49
CA ARG A 39 -21.62 -8.88 -9.24
C ARG A 39 -20.93 -10.09 -9.86
N LEU A 40 -19.67 -9.96 -10.26
CA LEU A 40 -18.93 -10.98 -11.02
C LEU A 40 -17.56 -11.28 -10.37
N PRO A 41 -17.53 -11.68 -9.09
CA PRO A 41 -16.28 -11.92 -8.39
C PRO A 41 -15.45 -13.03 -9.05
N GLU A 42 -16.09 -14.08 -9.59
CA GLU A 42 -15.41 -15.20 -10.25
C GLU A 42 -14.64 -14.79 -11.51
N HIS A 43 -15.09 -13.74 -12.21
CA HIS A 43 -14.47 -13.26 -13.46
C HIS A 43 -13.40 -12.20 -13.22
N THR A 44 -13.39 -11.62 -12.02
CA THR A 44 -12.48 -10.54 -11.64
C THR A 44 -11.44 -10.97 -10.62
N LYS A 45 -11.63 -12.12 -9.95
CA LYS A 45 -10.67 -12.63 -8.97
C LYS A 45 -9.33 -12.90 -9.65
N ALA A 46 -8.26 -12.35 -9.08
CA ALA A 46 -6.93 -12.57 -9.64
C ALA A 46 -6.56 -14.07 -9.62
N PRO A 47 -5.72 -14.54 -10.57
CA PRO A 47 -5.31 -15.93 -10.65
C PRO A 47 -4.74 -16.48 -9.33
N LYS A 48 -4.89 -17.78 -9.10
CA LYS A 48 -4.44 -18.45 -7.86
C LYS A 48 -2.97 -18.17 -7.53
N SER A 49 -2.10 -18.11 -8.54
CA SER A 49 -0.68 -17.78 -8.36
C SER A 49 -0.47 -16.39 -7.76
N VAL A 50 -1.23 -15.40 -8.22
CA VAL A 50 -1.20 -14.03 -7.70
C VAL A 50 -1.72 -13.98 -6.26
N GLN A 51 -2.86 -14.63 -5.99
CA GLN A 51 -3.40 -14.70 -4.63
C GLN A 51 -2.41 -15.35 -3.67
N ALA A 52 -1.81 -16.47 -4.06
CA ALA A 52 -0.85 -17.21 -3.25
C ALA A 52 0.42 -16.38 -2.98
N ALA A 53 0.95 -15.68 -3.99
CA ALA A 53 2.11 -14.80 -3.82
C ALA A 53 1.83 -13.67 -2.82
N ILE A 54 0.64 -13.07 -2.90
CA ILE A 54 0.20 -12.03 -1.96
C ILE A 54 0.03 -12.61 -0.56
N GLN A 55 -0.70 -13.72 -0.43
CA GLN A 55 -0.94 -14.40 0.85
C GLN A 55 0.37 -14.80 1.52
N THR A 56 1.35 -15.29 0.76
CA THR A 56 2.68 -15.65 1.27
C THR A 56 3.39 -14.44 1.88
N LYS A 57 3.33 -13.29 1.21
CA LYS A 57 3.96 -12.04 1.69
C LYS A 57 3.30 -11.49 2.94
N ILE A 58 1.97 -11.49 2.98
CA ILE A 58 1.22 -10.95 4.12
C ILE A 58 1.02 -11.99 5.24
N ASN A 59 1.50 -13.22 5.06
CA ASN A 59 1.35 -14.26 6.05
C ASN A 59 2.00 -13.87 7.38
N GLY A 60 1.23 -13.95 8.45
CA GLY A 60 1.64 -13.58 9.81
C GLY A 60 1.37 -12.12 10.19
N PHE A 61 0.90 -11.28 9.27
CA PHE A 61 0.34 -9.97 9.62
C PHE A 61 -1.10 -10.10 10.14
N PRO A 62 -1.56 -9.24 11.06
CA PRO A 62 -0.82 -8.13 11.68
C PRO A 62 0.15 -8.55 12.80
N GLY A 63 0.16 -9.82 13.23
CA GLY A 63 0.94 -10.29 14.38
C GLY A 63 2.47 -10.15 14.26
N LYS A 64 3.02 -10.06 13.04
CA LYS A 64 4.44 -9.80 12.78
C LYS A 64 4.87 -8.35 13.05
N ILE A 65 3.95 -7.39 12.99
CA ILE A 65 4.27 -5.95 13.09
C ILE A 65 5.09 -5.68 14.34
N SER A 66 4.63 -6.12 15.50
CA SER A 66 5.32 -5.85 16.77
C SER A 66 6.69 -6.53 16.89
N ARG A 67 6.93 -7.64 16.17
CA ARG A 67 8.23 -8.34 16.17
C ARG A 67 9.23 -7.74 15.20
N GLU A 68 8.74 -7.24 14.07
CA GLU A 68 9.57 -6.70 12.98
C GLU A 68 9.70 -5.16 13.07
N GLN A 69 8.95 -4.51 13.96
CA GLN A 69 9.06 -3.08 14.22
C GLN A 69 10.29 -2.78 15.07
N HIS A 70 11.29 -2.17 14.44
CA HIS A 70 12.46 -1.65 15.14
C HIS A 70 12.12 -0.35 15.85
N ILE A 71 12.39 -0.28 17.15
CA ILE A 71 12.24 0.91 17.97
C ILE A 71 13.62 1.33 18.47
N ALA A 72 13.96 2.60 18.27
CA ALA A 72 15.20 3.19 18.76
C ALA A 72 14.90 4.49 19.50
N HIS A 73 15.62 4.74 20.59
CA HIS A 73 15.56 6.02 21.29
C HIS A 73 16.63 6.96 20.71
N ALA A 74 16.23 8.19 20.38
CA ALA A 74 17.14 9.24 19.95
C ALA A 74 17.12 10.38 20.97
N TYR A 75 18.32 10.87 21.31
CA TYR A 75 18.47 12.04 22.17
C TYR A 75 18.67 13.28 21.30
N VAL A 76 17.90 14.32 21.57
CA VAL A 76 17.99 15.61 20.90
C VAL A 76 18.04 16.73 21.93
N PRO A 77 18.60 17.91 21.61
CA PRO A 77 18.57 19.06 22.50
C PRO A 77 17.13 19.42 22.90
N VAL A 78 16.94 19.93 24.12
CA VAL A 78 15.61 20.23 24.70
C VAL A 78 14.75 21.11 23.80
N ALA A 79 15.35 22.10 23.13
CA ALA A 79 14.64 22.98 22.21
C ALA A 79 14.12 22.22 20.97
N VAL A 80 14.89 21.27 20.46
CA VAL A 80 14.47 20.42 19.34
C VAL A 80 13.35 19.48 19.79
N ALA A 81 13.46 18.88 20.98
CA ALA A 81 12.40 18.03 21.53
C ALA A 81 11.08 18.80 21.71
N ALA A 82 11.14 20.03 22.24
CA ALA A 82 9.97 20.88 22.39
C ALA A 82 9.33 21.22 21.03
N LEU A 83 10.16 21.55 20.03
CA LEU A 83 9.70 21.85 18.68
C LEU A 83 9.04 20.64 18.00
N LEU A 84 9.66 19.46 18.09
CA LEU A 84 9.10 18.22 17.51
C LEU A 84 7.82 17.78 18.22
N ARG A 85 7.66 18.10 19.52
CA ARG A 85 6.44 17.85 20.26
C ARG A 85 5.29 18.75 19.79
N GLU A 86 5.56 20.02 19.56
CA GLU A 86 4.55 20.98 19.07
C GLU A 86 4.22 20.76 17.59
N TYR A 87 5.21 20.35 16.80
CA TYR A 87 5.08 20.10 15.36
C TYR A 87 5.58 18.70 14.97
N PRO A 88 4.78 17.64 15.20
CA PRO A 88 5.17 16.26 14.90
C PRO A 88 5.49 15.99 13.43
N THR A 89 4.95 16.80 12.51
CA THR A 89 5.24 16.72 11.08
C THR A 89 6.71 17.00 10.74
N LEU A 90 7.45 17.66 11.64
CA LEU A 90 8.87 17.94 11.47
C LEU A 90 9.78 16.74 11.76
N VAL A 91 9.27 15.65 12.33
CA VAL A 91 10.07 14.45 12.62
C VAL A 91 10.65 13.85 11.33
N ALA A 92 9.83 13.68 10.29
CA ALA A 92 10.26 13.13 9.02
C ALA A 92 11.38 13.95 8.33
N PRO A 93 11.25 15.27 8.14
CA PRO A 93 12.33 16.08 7.56
C PRO A 93 13.57 16.15 8.47
N ALA A 94 13.41 16.15 9.80
CA ALA A 94 14.56 16.12 10.72
C ALA A 94 15.37 14.81 10.58
N VAL A 95 14.69 13.66 10.54
CA VAL A 95 15.33 12.36 10.29
C VAL A 95 15.99 12.34 8.91
N HIS A 96 15.32 12.87 7.89
CA HIS A 96 15.85 12.94 6.55
C HIS A 96 17.15 13.76 6.47
N ALA A 97 17.14 14.96 7.07
CA ALA A 97 18.31 15.82 7.13
C ALA A 97 19.46 15.14 7.89
N PHE A 98 19.16 14.45 9.00
CA PHE A 98 20.15 13.69 9.75
C PHE A 98 20.79 12.56 8.93
N CYS A 99 19.98 11.72 8.27
CA CYS A 99 20.48 10.60 7.47
C CYS A 99 21.20 11.03 6.20
N LYS A 100 20.92 12.24 5.69
CA LYS A 100 21.56 12.79 4.49
C LYS A 100 22.66 13.81 4.78
N ARG A 101 23.04 14.00 6.05
CA ARG A 101 24.17 14.88 6.38
C ARG A 101 25.43 14.41 5.67
N ASP A 102 26.07 15.32 4.96
CA ASP A 102 27.41 15.10 4.43
C ASP A 102 28.46 15.46 5.50
N THR A 103 29.69 15.00 5.31
CA THR A 103 30.90 15.38 6.06
C THR A 103 31.10 16.89 6.15
N ILE A 104 30.63 17.67 5.17
CA ILE A 104 30.68 19.13 5.17
C ILE A 104 29.72 19.72 6.21
N ASP A 105 28.57 19.09 6.44
CA ASP A 105 27.55 19.54 7.40
C ASP A 105 27.93 19.26 8.87
N ASN A 106 29.05 18.56 9.10
CA ASN A 106 29.57 18.20 10.43
C ASN A 106 30.71 19.12 10.91
N LYS A 107 31.01 20.21 10.19
CA LYS A 107 31.91 21.27 10.65
C LYS A 107 31.16 22.36 11.41
#